data_AF-A0AAV5JXX1-F1
#
_entry.id   AF-A0AAV5JXX1-F1
#
_cell.length_a   1.000
_cell.length_b   1.000
_cell.length_c   1.000
_cell.angle_alpha   90.00
_cell.angle_beta   90.00
_cell.angle_gamma   90.00
#
_symmetry.space_group_name_H-M   'P 1'
#
loop_
_entity.id
_entity.type
_entity.pdbx_description
1 polymer ?
#
loop_
_entity_poly.entity_id
_entity_poly.type
_entity_poly.pdbx_seq_one_letter_code
_entity_poly.pdbx_strand_id
1 'polypeptide(L)'
;MALISTHSPWLFVFGLLGNISSFVVFLAPIPTFYRIWKKKSTEGFHSIPYLIALFSAMLWISYALLKADAFLLITINAFGCFIETIYIVFYITYAPRKARVKK
;
A
#
# COMPACT_ATOMS: atom_id res chain seq x y z
N MET A 1 -22.69 -11.91 10.91
CA MET A 1 -21.49 -11.07 10.67
C MET A 1 -21.91 -10.03 9.64
N ALA A 2 -22.45 -8.89 10.09
CA ALA A 2 -22.86 -7.86 9.15
C ALA A 2 -21.59 -7.25 8.55
N LEU A 3 -21.44 -7.36 7.23
CA LEU A 3 -20.30 -6.80 6.49
C LEU A 3 -20.22 -5.27 6.61
N ILE A 4 -21.32 -4.65 7.05
CA ILE A 4 -21.45 -3.22 7.32
C ILE A 4 -22.40 -3.06 8.51
N SER A 5 -21.93 -3.20 9.76
CA SER A 5 -22.74 -2.84 10.93
C SER A 5 -22.75 -1.32 11.09
N THR A 6 -23.68 -0.65 10.42
CA THR A 6 -23.87 0.81 10.46
C THR A 6 -24.51 1.27 11.77
N HIS A 7 -23.79 1.17 12.89
CA HIS A 7 -24.29 1.73 14.16
C HIS A 7 -24.12 3.25 14.25
N SER A 8 -23.18 3.85 13.52
CA SER A 8 -22.97 5.30 13.45
C SER A 8 -22.65 5.77 12.03
N PRO A 9 -23.45 6.67 11.43
CA PRO A 9 -23.24 7.14 10.05
C PRO A 9 -21.91 7.86 9.86
N TRP A 10 -21.40 8.52 10.91
CA TRP A 10 -20.14 9.25 10.87
C TRP A 10 -18.93 8.32 10.67
N LEU A 11 -18.92 7.15 11.32
CA LEU A 11 -17.83 6.17 11.16
C LEU A 11 -17.73 5.69 9.71
N PHE A 12 -18.88 5.49 9.05
CA PHE A 12 -18.92 5.12 7.66
C PHE A 12 -18.41 6.24 6.74
N VAL A 13 -18.86 7.48 6.95
CA VAL A 13 -18.42 8.63 6.15
C VAL A 13 -16.91 8.84 6.25
N PHE A 14 -16.36 8.86 7.48
CA PHE A 14 -14.91 9.01 7.67
C PHE A 14 -14.14 7.80 7.14
N GLY A 15 -14.66 6.59 7.31
CA GLY A 15 -14.07 5.38 6.74
C GLY A 15 -13.97 5.44 5.21
N LEU A 16 -15.03 5.90 4.55
CA LEU A 16 -15.07 6.06 3.10
C LEU A 16 -14.11 7.14 2.61
N LEU A 17 -14.14 8.33 3.24
CA LEU A 17 -13.21 9.41 2.90
C LEU A 17 -11.75 8.99 3.10
N GLY A 18 -11.45 8.28 4.19
CA GLY A 18 -10.13 7.71 4.46
C GLY A 18 -9.70 6.67 3.42
N ASN A 19 -10.64 5.85 2.92
CA ASN A 19 -10.37 4.89 1.85
C ASN A 19 -10.01 5.62 0.55
N ILE A 20 -10.79 6.62 0.15
CA ILE A 20 -10.55 7.40 -1.08
C ILE A 20 -9.19 8.12 -1.02
N SER A 21 -8.89 8.78 0.09
CA SER A 21 -7.60 9.49 0.24
C SER A 21 -6.42 8.53 0.24
N SER A 22 -6.52 7.42 0.96
CA SER A 22 -5.48 6.38 0.98
C SER A 22 -5.24 5.76 -0.38
N PHE A 23 -6.30 5.53 -1.16
CA PHE A 23 -6.19 5.02 -2.53
C PHE A 23 -5.34 5.95 -3.40
N VAL A 24 -5.60 7.26 -3.34
CA VAL A 24 -4.80 8.26 -4.06
C VAL A 24 -3.34 8.25 -3.59
N VAL A 25 -3.09 8.14 -2.29
CA VAL A 25 -1.73 8.07 -1.73
C VAL A 25 -0.98 6.82 -2.21
N PHE A 26 -1.61 5.65 -2.25
CA PHE A 26 -0.97 4.43 -2.77
C PHE A 26 -0.61 4.54 -4.27
N LEU A 27 -1.35 5.34 -5.04
CA LEU A 27 -1.05 5.59 -6.46
C LEU A 27 -0.03 6.71 -6.68
N ALA A 28 0.28 7.53 -5.67
CA ALA A 28 1.20 8.65 -5.79
C ALA A 28 2.60 8.27 -6.32
N PRO A 29 3.17 7.09 -6.03
CA PRO A 29 4.46 6.67 -6.59
C PRO A 29 4.46 6.23 -8.06
N ILE A 30 3.30 6.11 -8.73
CA ILE A 30 3.21 5.67 -10.14
C ILE A 30 4.12 6.47 -11.08
N PRO A 31 4.15 7.81 -11.06
CA PRO A 31 5.04 8.58 -11.94
C PRO A 31 6.53 8.25 -11.71
N THR A 32 6.92 7.98 -10.48
CA THR A 32 8.28 7.56 -10.12
C THR A 32 8.61 6.20 -10.74
N PHE A 33 7.72 5.22 -10.60
CA PHE A 33 7.93 3.89 -11.20
C PHE A 33 7.88 3.90 -12.73
N TYR A 34 7.06 4.77 -13.33
CA TYR A 34 7.06 4.99 -14.77
C TYR A 34 8.41 5.53 -15.26
N ARG A 35 9.03 6.45 -14.51
CA ARG A 35 10.38 6.96 -14.79
C ARG A 35 11.43 5.84 -14.71
N ILE A 36 11.40 5.02 -13.64
CA ILE A 36 12.29 3.86 -13.47
C ILE A 36 12.15 2.89 -14.65
N TRP A 37 10.91 2.61 -15.08
CA TRP A 37 10.63 1.75 -16.23
C TRP A 37 11.21 2.28 -17.53
N LYS A 38 11.06 3.59 -17.79
CA LYS A 38 11.56 4.25 -19.00
C LYS A 38 13.09 4.31 -19.03
N LYS A 39 13.72 4.54 -17.88
CA LYS A 39 15.17 4.66 -17.75
C LYS A 39 15.89 3.33 -17.51
N LYS A 40 15.15 2.26 -17.22
CA LYS A 40 15.69 0.92 -16.88
C LYS A 40 16.72 0.97 -15.75
N SER A 41 16.56 1.93 -14.84
CA SER A 41 17.45 2.20 -13.70
C SER A 41 16.64 2.81 -12.58
N THR A 42 16.98 2.49 -11.33
CA THR A 42 16.32 3.08 -10.16
C THR A 42 16.78 4.50 -9.87
N GLU A 43 17.75 5.07 -10.60
CA GLU A 43 18.19 6.46 -10.48
C GLU A 43 18.44 6.96 -9.02
N GLY A 44 18.79 6.04 -8.11
CA GLY A 44 18.99 6.35 -6.68
C GLY A 44 17.74 6.31 -5.80
N PHE A 45 16.56 6.03 -6.35
CA PHE A 45 15.37 5.72 -5.55
C PHE A 45 15.59 4.46 -4.71
N HIS A 46 14.98 4.40 -3.53
CA HIS A 46 15.07 3.27 -2.59
C HIS A 46 13.72 2.54 -2.46
N SER A 47 13.76 1.23 -2.25
CA SER A 47 12.55 0.42 -2.01
C SER A 47 12.06 0.38 -0.57
N ILE A 48 12.84 0.94 0.37
CA ILE A 48 12.56 0.90 1.82
C ILE A 48 11.15 1.43 2.15
N PRO A 49 10.68 2.57 1.60
CA PRO A 49 9.34 3.06 1.90
C PRO A 49 8.23 2.06 1.57
N TYR A 50 8.35 1.36 0.44
CA TYR A 50 7.36 0.38 -0.02
C TYR A 50 7.35 -0.89 0.84
N LEU A 51 8.53 -1.32 1.31
CA LEU A 51 8.65 -2.43 2.26
C LEU A 51 8.00 -2.12 3.61
N ILE A 52 8.24 -0.91 4.13
CA ILE A 52 7.66 -0.45 5.39
C ILE A 52 6.13 -0.30 5.25
N ALA A 53 5.67 0.27 4.13
CA ALA A 53 4.24 0.42 3.85
C ALA A 53 3.54 -0.94 3.72
N LEU A 54 4.13 -1.91 3.01
CA LEU A 54 3.61 -3.27 2.92
C LEU A 54 3.51 -3.92 4.31
N PHE A 55 4.56 -3.82 5.12
CA PHE A 55 4.56 -4.35 6.48
C PHE A 55 3.48 -3.70 7.35
N SER A 56 3.35 -2.37 7.29
CA SER A 56 2.31 -1.63 7.99
C SER A 56 0.90 -2.06 7.56
N ALA A 57 0.66 -2.23 6.26
CA ALA A 57 -0.63 -2.67 5.74
C ALA A 57 -0.99 -4.09 6.23
N MET A 58 -0.01 -5.01 6.29
CA MET A 58 -0.23 -6.35 6.85
C MET A 58 -0.58 -6.29 8.35
N LEU A 59 0.05 -5.41 9.12
CA LEU A 59 -0.29 -5.20 10.53
C LEU A 59 -1.71 -4.64 10.70
N TRP A 60 -2.12 -3.69 9.85
CA TRP A 60 -3.47 -3.14 9.88
C TRP A 60 -4.53 -4.16 9.52
N ILE A 61 -4.29 -5.02 8.52
CA ILE A 61 -5.18 -6.15 8.21
C ILE A 61 -5.26 -7.08 9.41
N SER A 62 -4.12 -7.44 10.01
CA SER A 62 -4.09 -8.32 11.18
C SER A 62 -4.90 -7.74 12.35
N TYR A 63 -4.76 -6.43 12.61
CA TYR A 63 -5.56 -5.72 13.60
C TYR A 63 -7.06 -5.73 13.26
N ALA A 64 -7.41 -5.46 12.01
CA ALA A 64 -8.80 -5.38 11.56
C ALA A 64 -9.51 -6.74 11.65
N LEU A 65 -8.80 -7.85 11.45
CA LEU A 65 -9.32 -9.20 11.63
C LEU A 65 -9.68 -9.52 13.09
N LEU A 66 -9.04 -8.85 14.06
CA LEU A 66 -9.35 -8.99 15.49
C LEU A 66 -10.51 -8.10 15.95
N LYS A 67 -10.96 -7.16 15.11
CA LYS A 67 -12.05 -6.21 15.42
C LYS A 67 -13.33 -6.59 14.69
N ALA A 68 -14.46 -6.54 15.39
CA ALA A 68 -15.77 -6.52 14.73
C ALA A 68 -15.90 -5.20 13.93
N ASP A 69 -16.50 -5.27 12.74
CA ASP A 69 -16.88 -4.12 11.89
C ASP A 69 -15.73 -3.29 11.28
N ALA A 70 -14.57 -3.91 11.01
CA ALA A 70 -13.42 -3.23 10.41
C ALA A 70 -13.29 -3.41 8.87
N PHE A 71 -14.41 -3.67 8.16
CA PHE A 71 -14.39 -4.01 6.74
C PHE A 71 -13.67 -2.97 5.86
N LEU A 72 -13.99 -1.68 6.02
CA LEU A 72 -13.36 -0.59 5.27
C LEU A 72 -11.84 -0.45 5.54
N LEU A 73 -11.38 -0.90 6.70
CA LEU A 73 -9.96 -0.91 7.05
C LEU A 73 -9.25 -2.09 6.38
N ILE A 74 -9.91 -3.25 6.31
CA ILE A 74 -9.40 -4.43 5.59
C ILE A 74 -9.26 -4.10 4.10
N THR A 75 -10.30 -3.52 3.48
CA THR A 75 -10.33 -3.28 2.03
C THR A 75 -9.20 -2.37 1.56
N ILE A 76 -8.94 -1.27 2.28
CA ILE A 76 -7.92 -0.32 1.84
C ILE A 76 -6.50 -0.84 2.06
N ASN A 77 -6.26 -1.55 3.17
CA ASN A 77 -4.95 -2.12 3.44
C ASN A 77 -4.67 -3.35 2.57
N ALA A 78 -5.69 -4.12 2.17
CA ALA A 78 -5.56 -5.18 1.18
C ALA A 78 -5.15 -4.62 -0.19
N PHE A 79 -5.79 -3.52 -0.63
CA PHE A 79 -5.37 -2.78 -1.81
C PHE A 79 -3.93 -2.25 -1.68
N GLY A 80 -3.59 -1.67 -0.53
CA GLY A 80 -2.23 -1.25 -0.21
C GLY A 80 -1.21 -2.38 -0.35
N CYS A 81 -1.49 -3.55 0.24
CA CYS A 81 -0.61 -4.72 0.12
C CYS A 81 -0.37 -5.11 -1.34
N PHE A 82 -1.43 -5.10 -2.16
CA PHE A 82 -1.34 -5.41 -3.57
C PHE A 82 -0.45 -4.42 -4.33
N ILE A 83 -0.68 -3.12 -4.18
CA ILE A 83 0.07 -2.07 -4.87
C ILE A 83 1.53 -2.00 -4.40
N GLU A 84 1.78 -2.07 -3.08
CA GLU A 84 3.14 -2.04 -2.54
C GLU A 84 3.96 -3.27 -2.99
N THR A 85 3.31 -4.44 -3.09
CA THR A 85 3.94 -5.63 -3.66
C THR A 85 4.34 -5.40 -5.11
N ILE A 86 3.47 -4.79 -5.93
CA ILE A 86 3.79 -4.42 -7.31
C ILE A 86 5.02 -3.52 -7.35
N TYR A 87 5.07 -2.48 -6.52
CA TYR A 87 6.21 -1.55 -6.45
C TYR A 87 7.51 -2.26 -6.07
N ILE A 88 7.48 -3.15 -5.08
CA ILE A 88 8.66 -3.92 -4.67
C ILE A 88 9.12 -4.84 -5.80
N VAL A 89 8.22 -5.57 -6.46
CA VAL A 89 8.56 -6.46 -7.59
C VAL A 89 9.14 -5.65 -8.76
N PHE A 90 8.53 -4.52 -9.09
CA PHE A 90 9.02 -3.62 -10.13
C PHE A 90 10.42 -3.09 -9.79
N TYR A 91 10.61 -2.63 -8.55
CA TYR A 91 11.90 -2.12 -8.09
C TYR A 91 12.96 -3.21 -8.18
N ILE A 92 12.69 -4.42 -7.69
CA ILE A 92 13.64 -5.55 -7.75
C ILE A 92 13.99 -5.88 -9.21
N THR A 93 13.03 -5.79 -10.13
CA THR A 93 13.23 -6.10 -11.56
C THR A 93 14.13 -5.09 -12.27
N TYR A 94 13.97 -3.79 -11.97
CA TYR A 94 14.72 -2.70 -12.62
C TYR A 94 15.91 -2.17 -11.81
N ALA A 95 16.11 -2.63 -10.58
CA ALA A 95 17.25 -2.25 -9.76
C ALA A 95 18.57 -2.82 -10.32
N PRO A 96 19.60 -1.98 -10.55
CA PRO A 96 20.92 -2.47 -10.92
C PRO A 96 21.48 -3.38 -9.80
N ARG A 97 22.25 -4.43 -10.14
CA ARG A 97 22.75 -5.46 -9.20
C ARG A 97 23.35 -4.89 -7.89
N LYS A 98 24.01 -3.72 -7.95
CA LYS A 98 24.60 -3.04 -6.78
C LYS A 98 23.57 -2.48 -5.77
N ALA A 99 22.34 -2.20 -6.21
CA ALA A 99 21.26 -1.71 -5.33
C ALA A 99 20.44 -2.85 -4.69
N ARG A 100 20.51 -4.07 -5.25
CA ARG A 100 19.83 -5.27 -4.72
C ARG A 100 20.57 -5.90 -3.53
N VAL A 101 21.89 -5.72 -3.47
CA VAL A 101 22.76 -6.19 -2.38
C VAL A 101 23.69 -5.05 -1.99
N LYS A 102 23.35 -4.28 -0.96
CA LYS A 102 24.39 -3.59 -0.19
C LYS A 102 25.12 -4.68 0.59
N LYS A 103 26.38 -4.94 0.23
CA LYS A 103 27.32 -5.61 1.14
C LYS A 103 27.53 -4.73 2.37
#